data_AF-A0A5B3FSD8-F1
#
_entry.id   AF-A0A5B3FSD8-F1
#
_cell.length_a   1.000
_cell.length_b   1.000
_cell.length_c   1.000
_cell.angle_alpha   90.00
_cell.angle_beta   90.00
_cell.angle_gamma   90.00
#
_symmetry.space_group_name_H-M   'P 1'
#
loop_
_entity.id
_entity.type
_entity.pdbx_description
1 polymer ?
#
loop_
_entity_poly.entity_id
_entity_poly.type
_entity_poly.pdbx_seq_one_letter_code
_entity_poly.pdbx_strand_id
1 'polypeptide(L)'
;MMLGCGNRQVKQIERTEKDSTEITIKTSYDTVHFKFKWRNADSIPYLFGKPSKDKIAEYQRRFDSLHFTERYGFYDRIEYFRDIPHIIAVNDFVALWFANETPYQDDLDMILWRINECYPLNCSTSETELYQRFSKQIDSLLSYSLGWQWDYNMHASLAALLHQYKVEIYNHRLLDCSNEFKDILIAEHCAWKEYEEALHDVCDKVIIGKDGGSGAPMAYGEFFIESYEQRLISLTDYYFTLGDSNYQPTERHAQISDKMIHRAYSDFFDELINSDYEDYSVEEKQSALKNDMRFWDKWMAERRKVSAQLPMPLKKVYDNCTNNLKRRKLIQIKSRYWGYGICSGFELDCILKKDCSDEELFNYDYQARYDALLIK
;
A
#
# COMPACT_ATOMS: atom_id res chain seq x y z
N MET A 1 14.62 20.01 -35.28
CA MET A 1 15.22 19.66 -36.59
C MET A 1 16.50 18.86 -36.32
N MET A 2 16.79 17.85 -37.16
CA MET A 2 17.61 16.63 -36.97
C MET A 2 16.84 15.53 -36.21
N LEU A 3 16.14 14.57 -36.85
CA LEU A 3 16.52 13.50 -37.81
C LEU A 3 17.55 12.50 -37.26
N GLY A 4 17.09 11.27 -37.04
CA GLY A 4 17.90 10.08 -36.82
C GLY A 4 17.08 8.83 -37.16
N CYS A 5 17.06 8.46 -38.44
CA CYS A 5 16.48 7.24 -38.96
C CYS A 5 17.01 6.00 -38.23
N GLY A 6 16.10 5.11 -37.83
CA GLY A 6 16.42 3.75 -37.44
C GLY A 6 15.34 2.81 -37.95
N ASN A 7 15.50 2.32 -39.18
CA ASN A 7 14.76 1.16 -39.70
C ASN A 7 14.93 -0.01 -38.71
N ARG A 8 13.90 -0.29 -37.89
CA ARG A 8 13.77 -1.60 -37.24
C ARG A 8 12.61 -2.30 -37.91
N GLN A 9 12.97 -3.26 -38.75
CA GLN A 9 12.05 -4.15 -39.44
C GLN A 9 11.01 -4.70 -38.46
N VAL A 10 9.74 -4.47 -38.78
CA VAL A 10 8.61 -5.20 -38.22
C VAL A 10 8.89 -6.69 -38.43
N LYS A 11 9.24 -7.41 -37.36
CA LYS A 11 9.24 -8.87 -37.40
C LYS A 11 7.79 -9.30 -37.56
N GLN A 12 7.45 -9.76 -38.76
CA GLN A 12 6.20 -10.43 -39.03
C GLN A 12 6.14 -11.69 -38.15
N ILE A 13 5.25 -11.71 -37.15
CA ILE A 13 5.09 -12.85 -36.24
C ILE A 13 4.05 -13.81 -36.83
N GLU A 14 4.50 -15.03 -37.13
CA GLU A 14 3.73 -16.15 -37.70
C GLU A 14 2.50 -16.59 -36.87
N ARG A 15 1.65 -17.37 -37.56
CA ARG A 15 0.30 -17.86 -37.22
C ARG A 15 0.19 -18.63 -35.88
N THR A 16 -0.75 -18.13 -35.06
CA THR A 16 -1.73 -18.82 -34.18
C THR A 16 -1.36 -20.13 -33.46
N GLU A 17 -1.24 -20.03 -32.13
CA GLU A 17 -1.80 -21.03 -31.20
C GLU A 17 -3.20 -20.56 -30.75
N LYS A 18 -4.15 -21.48 -30.51
CA LYS A 18 -5.54 -21.16 -30.15
C LYS A 18 -5.73 -20.55 -28.75
N ASP A 19 -4.68 -20.51 -27.93
CA ASP A 19 -4.77 -20.24 -26.50
C ASP A 19 -3.99 -18.97 -26.05
N SER A 20 -3.63 -18.07 -26.98
CA SER A 20 -2.95 -16.80 -26.63
C SER A 20 -3.83 -15.58 -26.94
N THR A 21 -3.86 -14.62 -26.03
CA THR A 21 -4.46 -13.30 -26.24
C THR A 21 -3.47 -12.45 -27.05
N GLU A 22 -3.91 -11.98 -28.22
CA GLU A 22 -3.17 -11.01 -29.02
C GLU A 22 -3.59 -9.61 -28.60
N ILE A 23 -2.65 -8.86 -28.03
CA ILE A 23 -2.87 -7.49 -27.57
C ILE A 23 -2.15 -6.58 -28.55
N THR A 24 -2.92 -5.78 -29.28
CA THR A 24 -2.37 -4.80 -30.22
C THR A 24 -2.45 -3.42 -29.60
N ILE A 25 -1.31 -2.72 -29.56
CA ILE A 25 -1.20 -1.45 -28.86
C ILE A 25 -0.65 -0.42 -29.82
N LYS A 26 -1.43 0.63 -30.03
CA LYS A 26 -1.03 1.78 -30.84
C LYS A 26 -0.39 2.81 -29.95
N THR A 27 0.88 3.08 -30.19
CA THR A 27 1.60 4.20 -29.59
C THR A 27 1.59 5.39 -30.56
N SER A 28 2.04 6.56 -30.10
CA SER A 28 2.18 7.75 -30.97
C SER A 28 3.20 7.59 -32.10
N TYR A 29 4.04 6.55 -32.06
CA TYR A 29 5.14 6.35 -33.01
C TYR A 29 5.12 4.98 -33.70
N ASP A 30 4.51 3.95 -33.10
CA ASP A 30 4.53 2.57 -33.57
C ASP A 30 3.28 1.78 -33.15
N THR A 31 2.97 0.70 -33.88
CA THR A 31 2.01 -0.32 -33.44
C THR A 31 2.78 -1.54 -32.94
N VAL A 32 2.64 -1.86 -31.66
CA VAL A 32 3.26 -3.03 -31.04
C VAL A 32 2.22 -4.13 -30.89
N HIS A 33 2.57 -5.34 -31.34
CA HIS A 33 1.76 -6.53 -31.16
C HIS A 33 2.40 -7.41 -30.08
N PHE A 34 1.69 -7.59 -28.98
CA PHE A 34 2.05 -8.54 -27.93
C PHE A 34 1.26 -9.82 -28.12
N LYS A 35 1.93 -10.97 -28.00
CA LYS A 35 1.26 -12.25 -27.82
C LYS A 35 1.49 -12.66 -26.38
N PHE A 36 0.40 -12.70 -25.62
CA PHE A 36 0.40 -13.12 -24.24
C PHE A 36 -0.34 -14.45 -24.12
N LYS A 37 0.21 -15.36 -23.33
CA LYS A 37 -0.41 -16.65 -23.04
C LYS A 37 -0.52 -16.77 -21.54
N TRP A 38 -1.75 -16.92 -21.05
CA TRP A 38 -2.02 -17.24 -19.66
C TRP A 38 -1.27 -18.53 -19.28
N ARG A 39 -0.65 -18.57 -18.10
CA ARG A 39 -0.03 -19.79 -17.58
C ARG A 39 -1.09 -20.87 -17.38
N ASN A 40 -0.66 -22.13 -17.47
CA ASN A 40 -1.53 -23.26 -17.16
C ASN A 40 -1.94 -23.18 -15.67
N ALA A 41 -3.24 -23.06 -15.39
CA ALA A 41 -3.79 -23.01 -14.03
C ALA A 41 -3.36 -24.20 -13.15
N ASP A 42 -3.09 -25.37 -13.75
CA ASP A 42 -2.62 -26.57 -13.03
C ASP A 42 -1.13 -26.48 -12.64
N SER A 43 -0.39 -25.54 -13.22
CA SER A 43 1.02 -25.25 -12.89
C SER A 43 1.21 -24.08 -11.92
N ILE A 44 0.13 -23.36 -11.56
CA ILE A 44 0.22 -22.22 -10.65
C ILE A 44 0.01 -22.71 -9.21
N PRO A 45 1.02 -22.57 -8.34
CA PRO A 45 0.83 -22.64 -6.90
C PRO A 45 0.09 -21.39 -6.39
N TYR A 46 -0.98 -21.57 -5.62
CA TYR A 46 -1.82 -20.48 -5.11
C TYR A 46 -1.60 -20.24 -3.62
N LEU A 47 -1.39 -18.97 -3.24
CA LEU A 47 -1.21 -18.55 -1.85
C LEU A 47 -2.39 -18.94 -0.94
N PHE A 48 -3.63 -18.77 -1.41
CA PHE A 48 -4.82 -18.96 -0.59
C PHE A 48 -5.90 -19.79 -1.26
N GLY A 49 -5.52 -21.00 -1.68
CA GLY A 49 -6.41 -21.93 -2.37
C GLY A 49 -6.56 -21.60 -3.85
N LYS A 50 -6.78 -22.63 -4.65
CA LYS A 50 -6.92 -22.50 -6.10
C LYS A 50 -8.37 -22.14 -6.46
N PRO A 51 -8.61 -21.05 -7.24
CA PRO A 51 -9.94 -20.77 -7.75
C PRO A 51 -10.44 -21.90 -8.68
N SER A 52 -11.76 -22.07 -8.77
CA SER A 52 -12.35 -23.04 -9.70
C SER A 52 -12.00 -22.70 -11.16
N LYS A 53 -12.04 -23.69 -12.06
CA LYS A 53 -11.76 -23.46 -13.48
C LYS A 53 -12.69 -22.39 -14.09
N ASP A 54 -13.96 -22.39 -13.70
CA ASP A 54 -14.94 -21.40 -14.16
C ASP A 54 -14.59 -19.99 -13.67
N LYS A 55 -14.12 -19.86 -12.42
CA LYS A 55 -13.65 -18.58 -11.88
C LYS A 55 -12.41 -18.07 -12.58
N ILE A 56 -11.44 -18.95 -12.86
CA ILE A 56 -10.25 -18.57 -13.63
C ILE A 56 -10.64 -18.07 -15.03
N ALA A 57 -11.54 -18.77 -15.72
CA ALA A 57 -12.02 -18.34 -17.04
C ALA A 57 -12.81 -17.02 -16.99
N GLU A 58 -13.52 -16.75 -15.89
CA GLU A 58 -14.15 -15.45 -15.63
C GLU A 58 -13.12 -14.35 -15.44
N TYR A 59 -12.11 -14.57 -14.58
CA TYR A 59 -11.05 -13.61 -14.31
C TYR A 59 -10.23 -13.25 -15.54
N GLN A 60 -9.85 -14.25 -16.35
CA GLN A 60 -9.18 -14.05 -17.63
C GLN A 60 -10.00 -13.13 -18.55
N ARG A 61 -11.29 -13.43 -18.74
CA ARG A 61 -12.17 -12.60 -19.58
C ARG A 61 -12.29 -11.16 -19.07
N ARG A 62 -12.30 -10.94 -17.76
CA ARG A 62 -12.36 -9.59 -17.18
C ARG A 62 -11.08 -8.81 -17.46
N PHE A 63 -9.90 -9.38 -17.25
CA PHE A 63 -8.64 -8.70 -17.58
C PHE A 63 -8.46 -8.50 -19.08
N ASP A 64 -8.78 -9.52 -19.90
CA ASP A 64 -8.79 -9.37 -21.36
C ASP A 64 -9.71 -8.19 -21.76
N SER A 65 -10.86 -8.00 -21.10
CA SER A 65 -11.76 -6.86 -21.38
C SER A 65 -11.16 -5.49 -21.03
N LEU A 66 -10.26 -5.42 -20.04
CA LEU A 66 -9.57 -4.20 -19.64
C LEU A 66 -8.45 -3.83 -20.63
N HIS A 67 -7.86 -4.81 -21.33
CA HIS A 67 -6.81 -4.55 -22.34
C HIS A 67 -7.29 -3.75 -23.55
N PHE A 68 -8.60 -3.71 -23.81
CA PHE A 68 -9.16 -3.02 -24.98
C PHE A 68 -9.36 -1.51 -24.79
N THR A 69 -9.06 -0.97 -23.61
CA THR A 69 -9.09 0.47 -23.37
C THR A 69 -7.68 1.05 -23.52
N GLU A 70 -7.31 1.45 -24.74
CA GLU A 70 -5.99 1.98 -25.19
C GLU A 70 -5.44 3.21 -24.42
N ARG A 71 -6.04 3.61 -23.30
CA ARG A 71 -5.86 4.95 -22.72
C ARG A 71 -4.77 5.07 -21.65
N TYR A 72 -4.43 3.99 -20.94
CA TYR A 72 -3.53 4.08 -19.77
C TYR A 72 -2.64 2.83 -19.67
N GLY A 73 -1.35 2.97 -19.99
CA GLY A 73 -0.39 1.87 -19.86
C GLY A 73 1.03 2.21 -20.30
N PHE A 74 2.00 1.42 -19.84
CA PHE A 74 3.45 1.56 -20.11
C PHE A 74 3.91 0.76 -21.34
N TYR A 75 3.02 0.51 -22.27
CA TYR A 75 3.24 -0.44 -23.37
C TYR A 75 4.28 0.02 -24.40
N ASP A 76 4.62 1.31 -24.42
CA ASP A 76 5.69 1.92 -25.19
C ASP A 76 7.07 1.79 -24.51
N ARG A 77 7.13 1.36 -23.24
CA ARG A 77 8.34 1.27 -22.40
C ARG A 77 8.76 -0.17 -22.13
N ILE A 78 8.62 -1.05 -23.12
CA ILE A 78 8.84 -2.51 -22.97
C ILE A 78 10.19 -2.83 -22.34
N GLU A 79 11.23 -2.08 -22.71
CA GLU A 79 12.60 -2.22 -22.20
C GLU A 79 12.77 -1.95 -20.70
N TYR A 80 11.78 -1.34 -20.05
CA TYR A 80 11.80 -1.11 -18.60
C TYR A 80 11.38 -2.35 -17.82
N PHE A 81 10.70 -3.29 -18.48
CA PHE A 81 10.15 -4.48 -17.87
C PHE A 81 11.01 -5.71 -18.14
N ARG A 82 10.87 -6.68 -17.23
CA ARG A 82 11.62 -7.94 -17.21
C ARG A 82 11.27 -8.85 -18.39
N ASP A 83 9.99 -9.01 -18.67
CA ASP A 83 9.44 -9.92 -19.68
C ASP A 83 7.98 -9.53 -20.03
N ILE A 84 7.40 -10.20 -21.03
CA ILE A 84 6.02 -9.95 -21.50
C ILE A 84 4.99 -10.18 -20.38
N PRO A 85 5.00 -11.30 -19.62
CA PRO A 85 4.07 -11.48 -18.50
C PRO A 85 4.11 -10.34 -17.47
N HIS A 86 5.30 -9.84 -17.15
CA HIS A 86 5.46 -8.73 -16.21
C HIS A 86 4.84 -7.44 -16.72
N ILE A 87 5.11 -7.02 -17.96
CA ILE A 87 4.48 -5.82 -18.53
C ILE A 87 2.96 -5.96 -18.60
N ILE A 88 2.44 -7.13 -18.98
CA ILE A 88 0.99 -7.35 -19.01
C ILE A 88 0.40 -7.22 -17.60
N ALA A 89 1.01 -7.83 -16.59
CA ALA A 89 0.53 -7.75 -15.20
C ALA A 89 0.56 -6.32 -14.64
N VAL A 90 1.62 -5.54 -14.89
CA VAL A 90 1.66 -4.13 -14.45
C VAL A 90 0.52 -3.34 -15.10
N ASN A 91 0.33 -3.51 -16.41
CA ASN A 91 -0.74 -2.81 -17.12
C ASN A 91 -2.13 -3.29 -16.72
N ASP A 92 -2.31 -4.56 -16.35
CA ASP A 92 -3.55 -5.08 -15.77
C ASP A 92 -3.96 -4.30 -14.52
N PHE A 93 -3.01 -4.06 -13.61
CA PHE A 93 -3.30 -3.30 -12.39
C PHE A 93 -3.49 -1.81 -12.65
N VAL A 94 -2.74 -1.23 -13.58
CA VAL A 94 -2.95 0.17 -14.01
C VAL A 94 -4.35 0.33 -14.63
N ALA A 95 -4.74 -0.56 -15.54
CA ALA A 95 -6.05 -0.54 -16.17
C ALA A 95 -7.17 -0.76 -15.14
N LEU A 96 -6.99 -1.72 -14.23
CA LEU A 96 -7.92 -1.98 -13.13
C LEU A 96 -8.14 -0.73 -12.28
N TRP A 97 -7.06 0.01 -11.97
CA TRP A 97 -7.14 1.25 -11.21
C TRP A 97 -7.89 2.36 -11.95
N PHE A 98 -7.67 2.55 -13.27
CA PHE A 98 -8.42 3.55 -14.03
C PHE A 98 -9.87 3.14 -14.34
N ALA A 99 -10.23 1.87 -14.15
CA ALA A 99 -11.56 1.34 -14.45
C ALA A 99 -12.59 1.64 -13.34
N ASN A 100 -12.73 2.92 -12.96
CA ASN A 100 -13.63 3.44 -11.91
C ASN A 100 -15.11 3.10 -12.13
N GLU A 101 -15.50 2.70 -13.35
CA GLU A 101 -16.88 2.33 -13.69
C GLU A 101 -17.12 0.81 -13.63
N THR A 102 -16.11 0.01 -13.29
CA THR A 102 -16.21 -1.45 -13.21
C THR A 102 -16.08 -1.95 -11.77
N PRO A 103 -16.92 -2.91 -11.32
CA PRO A 103 -16.88 -3.43 -9.95
C PRO A 103 -15.69 -4.39 -9.70
N TYR A 104 -14.69 -4.38 -10.57
CA TYR A 104 -13.60 -5.35 -10.55
C TYR A 104 -12.54 -5.04 -9.50
N GLN A 105 -12.42 -3.77 -9.10
CA GLN A 105 -11.45 -3.29 -8.10
C GLN A 105 -11.67 -3.94 -6.71
N ASP A 106 -12.90 -4.38 -6.44
CA ASP A 106 -13.27 -5.01 -5.15
C ASP A 106 -13.13 -6.55 -5.17
N ASP A 107 -12.83 -7.17 -6.33
CA ASP A 107 -12.68 -8.62 -6.44
C ASP A 107 -11.26 -9.07 -6.00
N LEU A 108 -11.07 -9.12 -4.68
CA LEU A 108 -9.78 -9.46 -4.05
C LEU A 108 -9.25 -10.84 -4.47
N ASP A 109 -10.13 -11.81 -4.74
CA ASP A 109 -9.75 -13.14 -5.21
C ASP A 109 -9.18 -13.08 -6.64
N MET A 110 -9.78 -12.26 -7.51
CA MET A 110 -9.27 -12.00 -8.85
C MET A 110 -7.90 -11.30 -8.81
N ILE A 111 -7.74 -10.29 -7.95
CA ILE A 111 -6.48 -9.55 -7.77
C ILE A 111 -5.37 -10.50 -7.30
N LEU A 112 -5.65 -11.26 -6.24
CA LEU A 112 -4.71 -12.26 -5.72
C LEU A 112 -4.37 -13.32 -6.77
N TRP A 113 -5.36 -13.80 -7.54
CA TRP A 113 -5.14 -14.72 -8.64
C TRP A 113 -4.17 -14.12 -9.68
N ARG A 114 -4.36 -12.85 -10.04
CA ARG A 114 -3.51 -12.18 -11.04
C ARG A 114 -2.05 -12.07 -10.57
N ILE A 115 -1.82 -11.73 -9.30
CA ILE A 115 -0.48 -11.68 -8.70
C ILE A 115 0.18 -13.07 -8.74
N ASN A 116 -0.56 -14.12 -8.35
CA ASN A 116 -0.07 -15.51 -8.36
C ASN A 116 0.24 -16.02 -9.78
N GLU A 117 -0.55 -15.62 -10.77
CA GLU A 117 -0.34 -15.99 -12.18
C GLU A 117 0.99 -15.42 -12.70
N CYS A 118 1.26 -14.14 -12.43
CA CYS A 118 2.46 -13.49 -12.94
C CYS A 118 3.72 -14.01 -12.23
N TYR A 119 3.65 -14.14 -10.89
CA TYR A 119 4.78 -14.52 -10.05
C TYR A 119 4.49 -15.77 -9.20
N PRO A 120 4.40 -16.97 -9.80
CA PRO A 120 4.07 -18.19 -9.06
C PRO A 120 5.13 -18.52 -8.00
N LEU A 121 4.68 -18.93 -6.81
CA LEU A 121 5.52 -19.29 -5.66
C LEU A 121 5.57 -20.80 -5.44
N ASN A 122 6.72 -21.47 -5.50
CA ASN A 122 6.81 -22.93 -5.31
C ASN A 122 6.07 -23.43 -4.03
N CYS A 123 4.93 -24.11 -4.15
CA CYS A 123 4.14 -24.60 -3.00
C CYS A 123 4.90 -25.68 -2.20
N SER A 124 5.25 -25.40 -0.94
CA SER A 124 5.49 -26.36 0.16
C SER A 124 6.08 -25.63 1.38
N THR A 125 5.33 -24.68 1.95
CA THR A 125 5.87 -23.79 2.99
C THR A 125 4.88 -23.46 4.11
N SER A 126 5.41 -23.01 5.23
CA SER A 126 4.65 -22.49 6.39
C SER A 126 3.87 -21.20 6.05
N GLU A 127 2.84 -20.86 6.82
CA GLU A 127 2.03 -19.65 6.59
C GLU A 127 2.84 -18.35 6.73
N THR A 128 3.83 -18.29 7.63
CA THR A 128 4.73 -17.13 7.74
C THR A 128 5.57 -16.93 6.48
N GLU A 129 6.03 -18.02 5.86
CA GLU A 129 6.72 -17.95 4.57
C GLU A 129 5.77 -17.53 3.44
N LEU A 130 4.47 -17.87 3.51
CA LEU A 130 3.47 -17.39 2.54
C LEU A 130 3.34 -15.85 2.57
N TYR A 131 3.32 -15.22 3.75
CA TYR A 131 3.31 -13.75 3.86
C TYR A 131 4.55 -13.09 3.25
N GLN A 132 5.74 -13.60 3.60
CA GLN A 132 7.00 -13.07 3.07
C GLN A 132 7.05 -13.20 1.55
N ARG A 133 6.52 -14.30 1.02
CA ARG A 133 6.46 -14.55 -0.41
C ARG A 133 5.44 -13.66 -1.13
N PHE A 134 4.28 -13.41 -0.52
CA PHE A 134 3.31 -12.46 -1.10
C PHE A 134 3.91 -11.06 -1.22
N SER A 135 4.66 -10.62 -0.20
CA SER A 135 5.42 -9.37 -0.25
C SER A 135 6.42 -9.37 -1.42
N LYS A 136 7.19 -10.46 -1.59
CA LYS A 136 8.13 -10.62 -2.71
C LYS A 136 7.46 -10.61 -4.09
N GLN A 137 6.22 -11.08 -4.22
CA GLN A 137 5.48 -11.00 -5.48
C GLN A 137 5.12 -9.54 -5.82
N ILE A 138 4.66 -8.77 -4.82
CA ILE A 138 4.39 -7.34 -5.00
C ILE A 138 5.69 -6.59 -5.32
N ASP A 139 6.78 -6.84 -4.59
CA ASP A 139 8.09 -6.25 -4.87
C ASP A 139 8.56 -6.60 -6.29
N SER A 140 8.33 -7.84 -6.74
CA SER A 140 8.70 -8.28 -8.08
C SER A 140 7.89 -7.59 -9.18
N LEU A 141 6.60 -7.33 -8.92
CA LEU A 141 5.70 -6.59 -9.81
C LEU A 141 6.05 -5.10 -9.89
N LEU A 142 6.58 -4.54 -8.81
CA LEU A 142 7.04 -3.14 -8.74
C LEU A 142 8.50 -2.96 -9.21
N SER A 143 9.18 -4.05 -9.59
CA SER A 143 10.59 -4.03 -9.97
C SER A 143 10.76 -3.83 -11.48
N TYR A 144 10.57 -2.59 -11.95
CA TYR A 144 10.84 -2.16 -13.33
C TYR A 144 11.55 -0.79 -13.35
N SER A 145 12.24 -0.50 -14.45
CA SER A 145 13.00 0.75 -14.60
C SER A 145 12.05 1.95 -14.72
N LEU A 146 12.47 3.11 -14.20
CA LEU A 146 11.72 4.37 -14.25
C LEU A 146 12.55 5.41 -15.00
N GLY A 147 11.98 6.04 -16.04
CA GLY A 147 12.72 6.93 -16.93
C GLY A 147 12.35 8.40 -16.79
N TRP A 148 11.12 8.70 -16.40
CA TRP A 148 10.57 10.06 -16.35
C TRP A 148 9.72 10.26 -15.09
N GLN A 149 9.48 11.52 -14.68
CA GLN A 149 8.65 11.84 -13.51
C GLN A 149 7.28 11.14 -13.52
N TRP A 150 6.66 11.01 -14.70
CA TRP A 150 5.40 10.28 -14.85
C TRP A 150 5.49 8.81 -14.43
N ASP A 151 6.62 8.15 -14.71
CA ASP A 151 6.84 6.76 -14.32
C ASP A 151 6.91 6.61 -12.80
N TYR A 152 7.62 7.53 -12.14
CA TYR A 152 7.71 7.56 -10.68
C TYR A 152 6.34 7.79 -10.04
N ASN A 153 5.53 8.71 -10.58
CA ASN A 153 4.20 9.00 -10.06
C ASN A 153 3.26 7.80 -10.19
N MET A 154 3.26 7.17 -11.37
CA MET A 154 2.46 5.97 -11.61
C MET A 154 2.94 4.78 -10.78
N HIS A 155 4.26 4.59 -10.64
CA HIS A 155 4.84 3.55 -9.79
C HIS A 155 4.43 3.71 -8.33
N ALA A 156 4.59 4.91 -7.76
CA ALA A 156 4.25 5.17 -6.36
C ALA A 156 2.78 4.90 -6.07
N SER A 157 1.90 5.27 -7.00
CA SER A 157 0.48 5.08 -6.82
C SER A 157 0.04 3.61 -7.01
N LEU A 158 0.64 2.90 -7.98
CA LEU A 158 0.47 1.45 -8.11
C LEU A 158 0.98 0.72 -6.87
N ALA A 159 2.11 1.16 -6.31
CA ALA A 159 2.67 0.60 -5.09
C ALA A 159 1.71 0.79 -3.91
N ALA A 160 1.13 1.98 -3.73
CA ALA A 160 0.12 2.22 -2.71
C ALA A 160 -1.11 1.32 -2.87
N LEU A 161 -1.62 1.17 -4.10
CA LEU A 161 -2.76 0.30 -4.41
C LEU A 161 -2.48 -1.17 -4.08
N LEU A 162 -1.30 -1.69 -4.46
CA LEU A 162 -0.92 -3.08 -4.16
C LEU A 162 -0.76 -3.32 -2.65
N HIS A 163 -0.28 -2.32 -1.90
CA HIS A 163 -0.23 -2.38 -0.43
C HIS A 163 -1.63 -2.35 0.19
N GLN A 164 -2.54 -1.56 -0.36
CA GLN A 164 -3.95 -1.57 0.03
C GLN A 164 -4.58 -2.95 -0.19
N TYR A 165 -4.42 -3.53 -1.39
CA TYR A 165 -4.94 -4.88 -1.66
C TYR A 165 -4.35 -5.93 -0.72
N LYS A 166 -3.06 -5.81 -0.37
CA LYS A 166 -2.44 -6.68 0.62
C LYS A 166 -3.14 -6.56 1.98
N VAL A 167 -3.42 -5.35 2.45
CA VAL A 167 -4.19 -5.11 3.69
C VAL A 167 -5.58 -5.75 3.60
N GLU A 168 -6.31 -5.50 2.52
CA GLU A 168 -7.66 -6.01 2.34
C GLU A 168 -7.73 -7.53 2.27
N ILE A 169 -6.77 -8.17 1.61
CA ILE A 169 -6.66 -9.63 1.57
C ILE A 169 -6.49 -10.19 2.99
N TYR A 170 -5.61 -9.62 3.81
CA TYR A 170 -5.44 -10.08 5.20
C TYR A 170 -6.66 -9.77 6.08
N ASN A 171 -7.31 -8.61 5.92
CA ASN A 171 -8.57 -8.30 6.59
C ASN A 171 -9.64 -9.34 6.22
N HIS A 172 -9.84 -9.63 4.93
CA HIS A 172 -10.81 -10.60 4.45
C HIS A 172 -10.55 -12.00 5.05
N ARG A 173 -9.29 -12.41 5.17
CA ARG A 173 -8.92 -13.69 5.82
C ARG A 173 -9.24 -13.71 7.30
N LEU A 174 -9.06 -12.60 8.02
CA LEU A 174 -9.43 -12.51 9.42
C LEU A 174 -10.95 -12.43 9.63
N LEU A 175 -11.70 -11.93 8.65
CA LEU A 175 -13.15 -11.87 8.69
C LEU A 175 -13.83 -13.12 8.11
N ASP A 176 -13.04 -14.13 7.72
CA ASP A 176 -13.51 -15.43 7.26
C ASP A 176 -14.36 -16.12 8.36
N CYS A 177 -15.38 -16.87 7.93
CA CYS A 177 -16.27 -17.60 8.85
C CYS A 177 -15.56 -18.63 9.73
N SER A 178 -14.36 -19.07 9.35
CA SER A 178 -13.51 -19.96 10.14
C SER A 178 -12.89 -19.29 11.38
N ASN A 179 -12.88 -17.95 11.46
CA ASN A 179 -12.38 -17.22 12.63
C ASN A 179 -13.51 -17.00 13.65
N GLU A 180 -13.38 -17.57 14.84
CA GLU A 180 -14.34 -17.40 15.94
C GLU A 180 -14.43 -15.95 16.47
N PHE A 181 -13.41 -15.11 16.21
CA PHE A 181 -13.37 -13.71 16.62
C PHE A 181 -13.80 -12.74 15.52
N LYS A 182 -14.30 -13.22 14.37
CA LYS A 182 -14.66 -12.34 13.24
C LYS A 182 -15.65 -11.23 13.64
N ASP A 183 -16.66 -11.55 14.44
CA ASP A 183 -17.75 -10.62 14.77
C ASP A 183 -17.24 -9.43 15.59
N ILE A 184 -16.26 -9.66 16.47
CA ILE A 184 -15.63 -8.58 17.25
C ILE A 184 -14.65 -7.77 16.39
N LEU A 185 -14.05 -8.36 15.35
CA LEU A 185 -13.11 -7.68 14.45
C LEU A 185 -13.79 -6.83 13.38
N ILE A 186 -15.04 -7.12 13.00
CA ILE A 186 -15.79 -6.34 12.00
C ILE A 186 -15.88 -4.86 12.41
N ALA A 187 -16.28 -4.58 13.65
CA ALA A 187 -16.41 -3.20 14.13
C ALA A 187 -15.07 -2.45 14.14
N GLU A 188 -13.98 -3.15 14.48
CA GLU A 188 -12.63 -2.60 14.46
C GLU A 188 -12.14 -2.29 13.05
N HIS A 189 -12.43 -3.18 12.09
CA HIS A 189 -12.10 -2.97 10.69
C HIS A 189 -12.89 -1.80 10.08
N CYS A 190 -14.19 -1.70 10.36
CA CYS A 190 -15.00 -0.55 9.93
C CYS A 190 -14.46 0.78 10.49
N ALA A 191 -14.05 0.81 11.76
CA ALA A 191 -13.44 2.01 12.34
C ALA A 191 -12.07 2.33 11.73
N TRP A 192 -11.28 1.33 11.34
CA TRP A 192 -10.04 1.54 10.60
C TRP A 192 -10.29 2.11 9.21
N LYS A 193 -11.33 1.66 8.49
CA LYS A 193 -11.71 2.22 7.18
C LYS A 193 -12.08 3.69 7.25
N GLU A 194 -12.88 4.08 8.25
CA GLU A 194 -13.18 5.50 8.47
C GLU A 194 -11.94 6.32 8.84
N TYR A 195 -10.97 5.73 9.53
CA TYR A 195 -9.69 6.37 9.81
C TYR A 195 -8.82 6.50 8.55
N GLU A 196 -8.74 5.46 7.70
CA GLU A 196 -8.07 5.49 6.38
C GLU A 196 -8.65 6.63 5.53
N GLU A 197 -9.98 6.75 5.45
CA GLU A 197 -10.66 7.84 4.73
C GLU A 197 -10.24 9.23 5.26
N ALA A 198 -10.11 9.39 6.58
CA ALA A 198 -9.68 10.64 7.20
C ALA A 198 -8.22 11.00 6.88
N LEU A 199 -7.36 10.02 6.62
CA LEU A 199 -5.96 10.25 6.26
C LEU A 199 -5.81 10.90 4.89
N HIS A 200 -6.77 10.73 3.97
CA HIS A 200 -6.76 11.46 2.69
C HIS A 200 -6.80 12.97 2.91
N ASP A 201 -7.64 13.44 3.83
CA ASP A 201 -7.76 14.88 4.13
C ASP A 201 -6.49 15.44 4.79
N VAL A 202 -5.83 14.64 5.65
CA VAL A 202 -4.53 14.99 6.22
C VAL A 202 -3.47 15.06 5.13
N CYS A 203 -3.41 14.05 4.26
CA CYS A 203 -2.45 14.01 3.17
C CYS A 203 -2.62 15.25 2.27
N ASP A 204 -3.85 15.53 1.83
CA ASP A 204 -4.13 16.65 0.94
C ASP A 204 -3.80 18.00 1.58
N LYS A 205 -4.28 18.24 2.81
CA LYS A 205 -4.25 19.59 3.42
C LYS A 205 -3.01 19.89 4.25
N VAL A 206 -2.43 18.87 4.89
CA VAL A 206 -1.32 19.03 5.84
C VAL A 206 0.01 18.66 5.20
N ILE A 207 0.03 17.66 4.33
CA ILE A 207 1.26 17.12 3.75
C ILE A 207 1.51 17.73 2.36
N ILE A 208 0.59 17.54 1.42
CA ILE A 208 0.77 17.87 -0.01
C ILE A 208 0.55 19.36 -0.31
N GLY A 209 -0.56 19.94 0.15
CA GLY A 209 -1.01 21.27 -0.27
C GLY A 209 -1.87 21.26 -1.53
N LYS A 210 -2.46 22.41 -1.90
CA LYS A 210 -3.40 22.53 -3.03
C LYS A 210 -2.71 22.36 -4.36
N ASP A 211 -1.53 22.96 -4.50
CA ASP A 211 -0.79 23.02 -5.75
C ASP A 211 0.32 21.98 -5.82
N GLY A 212 0.18 20.89 -5.04
CA GLY A 212 1.14 19.79 -4.90
C GLY A 212 1.96 19.58 -6.18
N GLY A 213 3.25 19.86 -6.09
CA GLY A 213 4.14 19.89 -7.26
C GLY A 213 4.27 18.53 -7.93
N SER A 214 5.15 18.42 -8.93
CA SER A 214 5.29 17.19 -9.72
C SER A 214 5.62 15.92 -8.92
N GLY A 215 6.10 16.06 -7.68
CA GLY A 215 6.36 14.97 -6.74
C GLY A 215 5.20 14.59 -5.80
N ALA A 216 4.08 15.33 -5.81
CA ALA A 216 2.93 15.07 -4.95
C ALA A 216 2.37 13.65 -5.06
N PRO A 217 2.29 13.00 -6.25
CA PRO A 217 1.83 11.61 -6.32
C PRO A 217 2.77 10.62 -5.63
N MET A 218 4.08 10.88 -5.66
CA MET A 218 5.05 10.05 -4.92
C MET A 218 4.85 10.21 -3.42
N ALA A 219 4.68 11.45 -2.99
CA ALA A 219 4.44 11.79 -1.61
C ALA A 219 3.18 11.12 -1.04
N TYR A 220 2.11 11.18 -1.82
CA TYR A 220 0.85 10.52 -1.55
C TYR A 220 1.02 9.01 -1.45
N GLY A 221 1.70 8.41 -2.43
CA GLY A 221 1.96 6.98 -2.46
C GLY A 221 2.73 6.51 -1.22
N GLU A 222 3.84 7.17 -0.88
CA GLU A 222 4.67 6.83 0.29
C GLU A 222 3.89 6.94 1.61
N PHE A 223 3.10 8.00 1.77
CA PHE A 223 2.28 8.21 2.96
C PHE A 223 1.29 7.06 3.17
N PHE A 224 0.57 6.65 2.11
CA PHE A 224 -0.40 5.55 2.20
C PHE A 224 0.27 4.18 2.32
N ILE A 225 1.37 3.92 1.60
CA ILE A 225 2.15 2.68 1.74
C ILE A 225 2.51 2.46 3.20
N GLU A 226 3.00 3.50 3.88
CA GLU A 226 3.32 3.38 5.30
C GLU A 226 2.10 3.11 6.16
N SER A 227 0.98 3.81 5.96
CA SER A 227 -0.26 3.54 6.68
C SER A 227 -0.68 2.07 6.52
N TYR A 228 -0.59 1.53 5.31
CA TYR A 228 -0.89 0.14 5.00
C TYR A 228 0.10 -0.84 5.65
N GLU A 229 1.40 -0.57 5.62
CA GLU A 229 2.41 -1.37 6.31
C GLU A 229 2.16 -1.44 7.82
N GLN A 230 1.76 -0.33 8.43
CA GLN A 230 1.40 -0.26 9.85
C GLN A 230 0.21 -1.15 10.17
N ARG A 231 -0.84 -1.09 9.34
CA ARG A 231 -2.01 -1.97 9.46
C ARG A 231 -1.61 -3.43 9.25
N LEU A 232 -0.78 -3.73 8.25
CA LEU A 232 -0.36 -5.08 7.90
C LEU A 232 0.34 -5.80 9.05
N ILE A 233 1.29 -5.15 9.73
CA ILE A 233 1.97 -5.75 10.89
C ILE A 233 0.95 -6.24 11.92
N SER A 234 -0.06 -5.41 12.20
CA SER A 234 -1.12 -5.78 13.16
C SER A 234 -1.97 -6.94 12.68
N LEU A 235 -2.31 -6.99 11.39
CA LEU A 235 -3.11 -8.06 10.81
C LEU A 235 -2.35 -9.39 10.78
N THR A 236 -1.06 -9.34 10.43
CA THR A 236 -0.25 -10.54 10.25
C THR A 236 0.08 -11.19 11.57
N ASP A 237 0.48 -10.41 12.58
CA ASP A 237 0.78 -10.93 13.92
C ASP A 237 -0.46 -11.60 14.53
N TYR A 238 -1.63 -10.99 14.34
CA TYR A 238 -2.89 -11.55 14.79
C TYR A 238 -3.25 -12.83 14.02
N TYR A 239 -3.17 -12.81 12.69
CA TYR A 239 -3.41 -13.97 11.83
C TYR A 239 -2.52 -15.16 12.21
N PHE A 240 -1.22 -14.94 12.40
CA PHE A 240 -0.31 -16.02 12.79
C PHE A 240 -0.55 -16.53 14.21
N THR A 241 -0.95 -15.67 15.16
CA THR A 241 -1.27 -16.13 16.52
C THR A 241 -2.54 -16.97 16.56
N LEU A 242 -3.49 -16.74 15.63
CA LEU A 242 -4.67 -17.60 15.49
C LEU A 242 -4.31 -18.99 14.96
N GLY A 243 -3.37 -19.08 14.01
CA GLY A 243 -2.91 -20.34 13.44
C GLY A 243 -1.89 -21.10 14.30
N ASP A 244 -1.10 -20.38 15.10
CA ASP A 244 -0.06 -20.93 15.98
C ASP A 244 -0.05 -20.22 17.35
N SER A 245 -0.54 -20.92 18.37
CA SER A 245 -0.55 -20.42 19.76
C SER A 245 0.84 -20.13 20.35
N ASN A 246 1.92 -20.65 19.75
CA ASN A 246 3.30 -20.38 20.16
C ASN A 246 3.93 -19.19 19.44
N TYR A 247 3.24 -18.61 18.45
CA TYR A 247 3.72 -17.43 17.74
C TYR A 247 4.08 -16.32 18.72
N GLN A 248 5.22 -15.67 18.48
CA GLN A 248 5.64 -14.47 19.21
C GLN A 248 5.97 -13.38 18.20
N PRO A 249 5.43 -12.17 18.36
CA PRO A 249 5.89 -11.00 17.62
C PRO A 249 7.38 -10.81 17.78
N THR A 250 8.04 -10.36 16.72
CA THR A 250 9.49 -10.06 16.73
C THR A 250 9.84 -8.93 17.69
N GLU A 251 8.93 -7.98 17.88
CA GLU A 251 9.13 -6.78 18.68
C GLU A 251 8.12 -6.70 19.84
N ARG A 252 8.56 -6.09 20.95
CA ARG A 252 7.70 -5.78 22.09
C ARG A 252 7.69 -4.28 22.30
N HIS A 253 6.50 -3.70 22.39
CA HIS A 253 6.31 -2.27 22.48
C HIS A 253 5.75 -1.87 23.85
N ALA A 254 6.33 -0.83 24.45
CA ALA A 254 5.80 -0.25 25.66
C ALA A 254 4.40 0.32 25.44
N GLN A 255 3.63 0.39 26.53
CA GLN A 255 2.31 0.97 26.49
C GLN A 255 2.40 2.49 26.26
N ILE A 256 1.71 2.97 25.22
CA ILE A 256 1.56 4.40 24.95
C ILE A 256 0.16 4.84 25.37
N SER A 257 0.12 5.84 26.25
CA SER A 257 -1.15 6.39 26.75
C SER A 257 -1.80 7.30 25.70
N ASP A 258 -3.13 7.29 25.64
CA ASP A 258 -3.88 8.19 24.74
C ASP A 258 -3.58 9.66 25.05
N LYS A 259 -3.34 9.98 26.33
CA LYS A 259 -2.92 11.32 26.77
C LYS A 259 -1.65 11.82 26.08
N MET A 260 -0.70 10.93 25.79
CA MET A 260 0.52 11.31 25.06
C MET A 260 0.22 11.63 23.60
N ILE A 261 -0.63 10.84 22.95
CA ILE A 261 -1.08 11.09 21.57
C ILE A 261 -1.84 12.42 21.50
N HIS A 262 -2.79 12.64 22.40
CA HIS A 262 -3.57 13.88 22.46
C HIS A 262 -2.71 15.10 22.75
N ARG A 263 -1.68 14.97 23.60
CA ARG A 263 -0.70 16.05 23.81
C ARG A 263 0.03 16.36 22.51
N ALA A 264 0.54 15.36 21.79
CA ALA A 264 1.24 15.58 20.52
C ALA A 264 0.34 16.26 19.48
N TYR A 265 -0.94 15.90 19.42
CA TYR A 265 -1.90 16.63 18.56
C TYR A 265 -2.08 18.08 19.01
N SER A 266 -2.22 18.33 20.31
CA SER A 266 -2.32 19.70 20.86
C SER A 266 -1.12 20.55 20.45
N ASP A 267 0.09 20.01 20.63
CA ASP A 267 1.33 20.68 20.27
C ASP A 267 1.35 21.00 18.76
N PHE A 268 0.93 20.05 17.92
CA PHE A 268 0.85 20.25 16.47
C PHE A 268 -0.22 21.30 16.07
N PHE A 269 -1.38 21.32 16.74
CA PHE A 269 -2.40 22.34 16.49
C PHE A 269 -1.90 23.75 16.78
N ASP A 270 -1.15 23.94 17.88
CA ASP A 270 -0.62 25.23 18.30
C ASP A 270 0.43 25.75 17.31
N GLU A 271 1.18 24.86 16.67
CA GLU A 271 2.23 25.23 15.70
C GLU A 271 1.68 25.52 14.31
N LEU A 272 0.59 24.86 13.88
CA LEU A 272 -0.08 25.18 12.62
C LEU A 272 -0.57 26.63 12.56
N ILE A 273 -0.88 27.24 13.70
CA ILE A 273 -1.26 28.66 13.81
C ILE A 273 -0.14 29.59 13.32
N ASN A 274 1.11 29.13 13.36
CA ASN A 274 2.30 29.90 13.01
C ASN A 274 2.92 29.50 11.65
N SER A 275 2.27 28.65 10.85
CA SER A 275 2.85 28.21 9.56
C SER A 275 2.50 29.16 8.41
N ASP A 276 3.50 29.78 7.80
CA ASP A 276 3.38 30.75 6.69
C ASP A 276 3.04 30.11 5.31
N TYR A 277 2.60 28.85 5.26
CA TYR A 277 2.33 28.15 3.99
C TYR A 277 0.89 28.42 3.48
N GLU A 278 0.79 29.18 2.39
CA GLU A 278 -0.42 29.85 1.87
C GLU A 278 -1.48 28.96 1.17
N ASP A 279 -1.28 27.66 0.98
CA ASP A 279 -2.19 26.84 0.14
C ASP A 279 -3.56 26.53 0.79
N TYR A 280 -3.58 26.08 2.05
CA TYR A 280 -4.81 25.80 2.82
C TYR A 280 -4.86 26.67 4.08
N SER A 281 -6.05 27.13 4.46
CA SER A 281 -6.21 27.95 5.66
C SER A 281 -5.85 27.14 6.92
N VAL A 282 -5.45 27.84 7.99
CA VAL A 282 -5.17 27.21 9.29
C VAL A 282 -6.40 26.43 9.77
N GLU A 283 -7.60 26.95 9.55
CA GLU A 283 -8.86 26.27 9.90
C GLU A 283 -9.07 24.98 9.11
N GLU A 284 -8.75 24.98 7.81
CA GLU A 284 -8.84 23.77 6.96
C GLU A 284 -7.88 22.69 7.44
N LYS A 285 -6.62 23.05 7.72
CA LYS A 285 -5.59 22.14 8.23
C LYS A 285 -5.95 21.61 9.62
N GLN A 286 -6.41 22.49 10.52
CA GLN A 286 -6.87 22.08 11.85
C GLN A 286 -8.10 21.19 11.78
N SER A 287 -9.01 21.40 10.83
CA SER A 287 -10.17 20.54 10.62
C SER A 287 -9.75 19.13 10.21
N ALA A 288 -8.80 19.01 9.27
CA ALA A 288 -8.24 17.72 8.85
C ALA A 288 -7.60 16.97 10.03
N LEU A 289 -6.72 17.63 10.80
CA LEU A 289 -6.09 17.02 11.98
C LEU A 289 -7.10 16.69 13.11
N LYS A 290 -8.16 17.49 13.29
CA LYS A 290 -9.23 17.17 14.25
C LYS A 290 -10.00 15.92 13.83
N ASN A 291 -10.27 15.76 12.54
CA ASN A 291 -10.92 14.56 12.01
C ASN A 291 -9.99 13.34 12.15
N ASP A 292 -8.72 13.47 11.80
CA ASP A 292 -7.69 12.45 12.01
C ASP A 292 -7.66 11.96 13.47
N MET A 293 -7.56 12.89 14.44
CA MET A 293 -7.61 12.56 15.86
C MET A 293 -8.93 11.87 16.26
N ARG A 294 -10.08 12.37 15.76
CA ARG A 294 -11.39 11.80 16.07
C ARG A 294 -11.53 10.36 15.59
N PHE A 295 -11.15 10.07 14.34
CA PHE A 295 -11.26 8.73 13.78
C PHE A 295 -10.19 7.79 14.33
N TRP A 296 -8.99 8.31 14.65
CA TRP A 296 -7.99 7.59 15.42
C TRP A 296 -8.55 7.14 16.77
N ASP A 297 -9.17 8.04 17.53
CA ASP A 297 -9.76 7.73 18.84
C ASP A 297 -10.90 6.72 18.73
N LYS A 298 -11.73 6.84 17.69
CA LYS A 298 -12.78 5.85 17.39
C LYS A 298 -12.17 4.48 17.14
N TRP A 299 -11.15 4.38 16.29
CA TRP A 299 -10.48 3.12 16.01
C TRP A 299 -9.82 2.54 17.27
N MET A 300 -9.08 3.33 18.04
CA MET A 300 -8.47 2.87 19.30
C MET A 300 -9.52 2.43 20.34
N ALA A 301 -10.71 3.05 20.34
CA ALA A 301 -11.82 2.61 21.19
C ALA A 301 -12.37 1.24 20.77
N GLU A 302 -12.56 0.98 19.48
CA GLU A 302 -12.94 -0.34 19.00
C GLU A 302 -11.86 -1.39 19.30
N ARG A 303 -10.58 -1.05 19.11
CA ARG A 303 -9.47 -1.95 19.49
C ARG A 303 -9.49 -2.33 20.97
N ARG A 304 -9.83 -1.38 21.88
CA ARG A 304 -9.99 -1.70 23.31
C ARG A 304 -11.14 -2.68 23.56
N LYS A 305 -12.26 -2.56 22.84
CA LYS A 305 -13.39 -3.49 22.96
C LYS A 305 -13.03 -4.89 22.46
N VAL A 306 -12.29 -4.99 21.36
CA VAL A 306 -11.74 -6.27 20.86
C VAL A 306 -10.81 -6.88 21.90
N SER A 307 -9.82 -6.11 22.36
CA SER A 307 -8.85 -6.51 23.36
C SER A 307 -9.46 -7.03 24.67
N ALA A 308 -10.62 -6.51 25.09
CA ALA A 308 -11.33 -6.97 26.28
C ALA A 308 -12.00 -8.33 26.11
N GLN A 309 -12.24 -8.77 24.88
CA GLN A 309 -12.92 -10.03 24.54
C GLN A 309 -11.95 -11.13 24.11
N LEU A 310 -10.70 -10.78 23.77
CA LEU A 310 -9.70 -11.77 23.37
C LEU A 310 -9.14 -12.56 24.56
N PRO A 311 -9.00 -13.89 24.44
CA PRO A 311 -8.31 -14.70 25.44
C PRO A 311 -6.79 -14.58 25.33
N MET A 312 -6.07 -15.03 26.35
CA MET A 312 -4.62 -15.23 26.25
C MET A 312 -4.32 -16.50 25.41
N PRO A 313 -3.26 -16.52 24.58
CA PRO A 313 -2.24 -15.48 24.38
C PRO A 313 -2.60 -14.42 23.33
N LEU A 314 -3.68 -14.59 22.55
CA LEU A 314 -4.10 -13.68 21.46
C LEU A 314 -4.18 -12.22 21.90
N LYS A 315 -4.79 -11.97 23.07
CA LYS A 315 -4.88 -10.65 23.67
C LYS A 315 -3.52 -9.95 23.78
N LYS A 316 -2.49 -10.67 24.22
CA LYS A 316 -1.15 -10.12 24.41
C LYS A 316 -0.55 -9.66 23.09
N VAL A 317 -0.71 -10.45 22.03
CA VAL A 317 -0.23 -10.09 20.69
C VAL A 317 -1.00 -8.89 20.17
N TYR A 318 -2.33 -8.92 20.28
CA TYR A 318 -3.20 -7.82 19.85
C TYR A 318 -2.89 -6.49 20.57
N ASP A 319 -2.64 -6.53 21.88
CA ASP A 319 -2.26 -5.36 22.68
C ASP A 319 -0.88 -4.83 22.27
N ASN A 320 0.08 -5.72 21.96
CA ASN A 320 1.39 -5.34 21.44
C ASN A 320 1.28 -4.62 20.08
N CYS A 321 0.48 -5.15 19.15
CA CYS A 321 0.23 -4.49 17.87
C CYS A 321 -0.43 -3.12 18.06
N THR A 322 -1.36 -3.00 19.01
CA THR A 322 -2.01 -1.71 19.34
C THR A 322 -0.99 -0.68 19.84
N ASN A 323 -0.01 -1.11 20.64
CA ASN A 323 1.07 -0.23 21.09
C ASN A 323 1.99 0.18 19.93
N ASN A 324 2.30 -0.71 18.99
CA ASN A 324 3.07 -0.36 17.79
C ASN A 324 2.35 0.70 16.95
N LEU A 325 1.04 0.54 16.72
CA LEU A 325 0.23 1.52 16.00
C LEU A 325 0.30 2.89 16.68
N LYS A 326 0.12 2.94 18.00
CA LYS A 326 0.24 4.18 18.79
C LYS A 326 1.63 4.79 18.71
N ARG A 327 2.67 3.97 18.75
CA ARG A 327 4.07 4.40 18.63
C ARG A 327 4.29 5.11 17.30
N ARG A 328 3.87 4.49 16.21
CA ARG A 328 4.05 5.04 14.87
C ARG A 328 3.20 6.28 14.63
N LYS A 329 1.96 6.31 15.14
CA LYS A 329 1.15 7.52 15.12
C LYS A 329 1.79 8.67 15.90
N LEU A 330 2.37 8.38 17.06
CA LEU A 330 3.08 9.39 17.84
C LEU A 330 4.30 9.93 17.09
N ILE A 331 5.06 9.06 16.42
CA ILE A 331 6.18 9.46 15.55
C ILE A 331 5.69 10.42 14.46
N GLN A 332 4.63 10.03 13.75
CA GLN A 332 4.03 10.83 12.68
C GLN A 332 3.58 12.22 13.16
N ILE A 333 2.86 12.30 14.28
CA ILE A 333 2.39 13.59 14.82
C ILE A 333 3.55 14.43 15.33
N LYS A 334 4.51 13.83 16.07
CA LYS A 334 5.68 14.53 16.60
C LYS A 334 6.61 15.04 15.50
N SER A 335 6.68 14.33 14.37
CA SER A 335 7.38 14.82 13.18
C SER A 335 6.51 15.72 12.31
N ARG A 336 5.26 16.01 12.70
CA ARG A 336 4.30 16.83 11.94
C ARG A 336 4.00 16.28 10.55
N TYR A 337 4.12 14.97 10.38
CA TYR A 337 4.17 14.29 9.09
C TYR A 337 5.31 14.75 8.16
N TRP A 338 6.25 15.56 8.63
CA TRP A 338 7.47 15.85 7.88
C TRP A 338 8.28 14.57 7.76
N GLY A 339 8.90 14.39 6.60
CA GLY A 339 9.59 13.18 6.17
C GLY A 339 8.72 12.19 5.42
N TYR A 340 7.41 12.35 5.54
CA TYR A 340 6.46 11.52 4.84
C TYR A 340 6.07 12.21 3.54
N GLY A 341 6.68 11.73 2.46
CA GLY A 341 6.35 12.08 1.09
C GLY A 341 7.03 13.32 0.48
N ILE A 342 7.55 14.31 1.24
CA ILE A 342 8.02 15.58 0.62
C ILE A 342 9.39 16.10 1.12
N CYS A 343 10.06 15.46 2.07
CA CYS A 343 11.23 16.11 2.67
C CYS A 343 12.52 16.04 1.86
N SER A 344 13.25 17.15 1.91
CA SER A 344 14.66 17.21 1.55
C SER A 344 15.50 16.37 2.54
N GLY A 345 16.63 15.84 2.09
CA GLY A 345 17.48 14.93 2.89
C GLY A 345 17.92 15.46 4.26
N PHE A 346 17.98 16.79 4.43
CA PHE A 346 18.41 17.43 5.67
C PHE A 346 17.36 17.35 6.80
N GLU A 347 16.09 17.53 6.47
CA GLU A 347 15.00 17.46 7.46
C GLU A 347 14.71 16.03 7.90
N LEU A 348 14.98 15.05 7.03
CA LEU A 348 14.88 13.62 7.33
C LEU A 348 15.75 13.21 8.53
N ASP A 349 16.91 13.85 8.73
CA ASP A 349 17.79 13.55 9.86
C ASP A 349 17.25 14.06 11.21
N CYS A 350 16.32 15.04 11.18
CA CYS A 350 15.67 15.58 12.38
C CYS A 350 14.52 14.69 12.88
N ILE A 351 14.02 13.80 12.01
CA ILE A 351 12.78 13.07 12.24
C ILE A 351 13.05 11.76 12.98
N LEU A 352 12.10 11.36 13.85
CA LEU A 352 12.14 10.03 14.42
C LEU A 352 12.00 8.99 13.32
N LYS A 353 12.98 8.10 13.23
CA LYS A 353 12.92 6.95 12.34
C LYS A 353 11.79 6.02 12.77
N LYS A 354 11.19 5.31 11.81
CA LYS A 354 10.08 4.36 12.02
C LYS A 354 10.43 3.26 13.04
N ASP A 355 11.71 2.94 13.21
CA ASP A 355 12.27 1.90 14.08
C ASP A 355 12.89 2.44 15.38
N CYS A 356 12.71 3.73 15.72
CA CYS A 356 13.24 4.30 16.95
C CYS A 356 12.82 3.53 18.22
N SER A 357 13.73 3.37 19.16
CA SER A 357 13.39 2.80 20.46
C SER A 357 12.32 3.63 21.18
N ASP A 358 11.55 3.00 22.07
CA ASP A 358 10.61 3.73 22.92
C ASP A 358 11.35 4.83 23.71
N GLU A 359 12.58 4.58 24.15
CA GLU A 359 13.43 5.58 24.81
C GLU A 359 13.71 6.78 23.91
N GLU A 360 14.10 6.58 22.65
CA GLU A 360 14.29 7.67 21.69
C GLU A 360 13.00 8.44 21.43
N LEU A 361 11.85 7.75 21.37
CA LEU A 361 10.53 8.38 21.23
C LEU A 361 10.19 9.26 22.43
N PHE A 362 10.48 8.80 23.65
CA PHE A 362 10.25 9.53 24.89
C PHE A 362 11.18 10.73 25.02
N ASN A 363 12.40 10.62 24.53
CA ASN A 363 13.42 11.67 24.57
C ASN A 363 13.43 12.55 23.30
N TYR A 364 12.43 12.42 22.43
CA TYR A 364 12.39 13.16 21.17
C TYR A 364 12.05 14.64 21.34
N ASP A 365 12.93 15.47 20.80
CA ASP A 365 12.77 16.91 20.63
C ASP A 365 13.21 17.28 19.20
N TYR A 366 12.25 17.71 18.37
CA TYR A 366 12.54 18.09 16.97
C TYR A 366 13.47 19.30 16.91
N GLN A 367 13.20 20.34 17.70
CA GLN A 367 13.94 21.61 17.63
C GLN A 367 15.39 21.41 18.04
N ALA A 368 15.64 20.64 19.11
CA ALA A 368 16.99 20.32 19.54
C ALA A 368 17.80 19.57 18.47
N ARG A 369 17.16 18.66 17.71
CA ARG A 369 17.82 17.94 16.61
C ARG A 369 18.07 18.83 15.40
N TYR A 370 17.11 19.67 15.05
CA TYR A 370 17.21 20.64 13.96
C TYR A 370 18.33 21.66 14.22
N ASP A 371 18.35 22.25 15.42
CA ASP A 371 19.39 23.21 15.82
C ASP A 371 20.78 22.56 15.83
N ALA A 372 20.89 21.31 16.27
CA ALA A 372 22.16 20.57 16.26
C ALA A 372 22.69 20.30 14.85
N LEU A 373 21.80 20.22 13.85
CA LEU A 373 22.17 20.03 12.44
C LEU A 373 22.54 21.35 11.74
N LEU A 374 21.98 22.48 12.18
CA LEU A 374 22.35 23.82 11.67
C LEU A 374 23.74 24.30 12.14
N ILE A 375 24.31 23.67 13.17
CA ILE A 375 25.62 24.01 13.75
C ILE A 375 26.77 23.20 13.11
N LYS A 376 26.46 22.19 12.27
CA LYS A 376 27.43 21.44 11.47
C LYS A 376 27.60 22.04 10.08
#